data_AF-A0A9D2H5L7-F1
#
_entry.id   AF-A0A9D2H5L7-F1
#
_cell.length_a   1.000
_cell.length_b   1.000
_cell.length_c   1.000
_cell.angle_alpha   90.00
_cell.angle_beta   90.00
_cell.angle_gamma   90.00
#
_symmetry.space_group_name_H-M   'P 1'
#
loop_
_entity.id
_entity.type
_entity.pdbx_description
1 polymer ?
#
loop_
_entity_poly.entity_id
_entity_poly.type
_entity_poly.pdbx_seq_one_letter_code
_entity_poly.pdbx_strand_id
1 'polypeptide(L)' 'VLPRGTAWLDTGKVDDLSDAGNFVRTMEHRTGQKIGSPEEIAWRRGFIDDAGLRERAEKLVKSGYGQYLLSLLEEGR' A
#
# COMPACT_ATOMS: atom_id res chain seq x y z
N VAL A 1 -12.40 -1.50 -21.60
CA VAL A 1 -12.22 -2.95 -21.32
C VAL A 1 -10.89 -3.11 -20.61
N LEU A 2 -10.84 -3.84 -19.49
CA LEU A 2 -9.59 -4.09 -18.76
C LEU A 2 -8.75 -5.12 -19.53
N PRO A 3 -7.44 -4.89 -19.75
CA PRO A 3 -6.58 -5.82 -20.46
C PRO A 3 -6.33 -7.10 -19.65
N ARG A 4 -5.96 -8.18 -20.35
CA ARG A 4 -5.51 -9.42 -19.71
C ARG A 4 -4.31 -9.13 -18.80
N GLY A 5 -4.38 -9.60 -17.56
CA GLY A 5 -3.38 -9.33 -16.51
C GLY A 5 -3.85 -8.33 -15.46
N THR A 6 -4.97 -7.64 -15.69
CA THR A 6 -5.63 -6.85 -14.63
C THR A 6 -6.42 -7.76 -13.70
N ALA A 7 -6.18 -7.65 -12.39
CA ALA A 7 -7.04 -8.22 -11.38
C ALA A 7 -8.16 -7.22 -11.05
N TRP A 8 -9.41 -7.63 -11.23
CA TRP A 8 -10.59 -6.92 -10.74
C TRP A 8 -11.30 -7.85 -9.77
N LEU A 9 -11.35 -7.45 -8.50
CA LEU A 9 -11.81 -8.26 -7.39
C LEU A 9 -12.90 -7.46 -6.66
N ASP A 10 -13.98 -8.13 -6.29
CA ASP A 10 -15.01 -7.59 -5.42
C ASP A 10 -15.02 -8.36 -4.09
N THR A 11 -15.63 -7.77 -3.07
CA THR A 11 -15.72 -8.35 -1.72
C THR A 11 -17.18 -8.59 -1.33
N GLY A 12 -18.02 -8.97 -2.30
CA GLY A 12 -19.46 -9.12 -2.13
C GLY A 12 -19.88 -10.32 -1.27
N LYS A 13 -19.05 -11.36 -1.20
CA LYS A 13 -19.22 -12.51 -0.29
C LYS A 13 -17.97 -12.70 0.58
N VAL A 14 -18.12 -13.53 1.61
CA VAL A 14 -17.02 -13.88 2.52
C VAL A 14 -15.87 -14.56 1.77
N ASP A 15 -16.18 -15.47 0.85
CA ASP A 15 -15.17 -16.14 0.03
C ASP A 15 -14.46 -15.16 -0.92
N ASP A 16 -15.22 -14.30 -1.60
CA ASP A 16 -14.66 -13.27 -2.51
C ASP A 16 -13.73 -12.29 -1.74
N LEU A 17 -14.11 -11.91 -0.52
CA LEU A 17 -13.26 -11.11 0.38
C LEU A 17 -11.97 -11.84 0.78
N SER A 18 -12.07 -13.14 1.09
CA SER A 18 -10.91 -13.97 1.43
C SER A 18 -9.93 -14.04 0.25
N ASP A 19 -10.44 -14.27 -0.96
CA ASP A 19 -9.65 -14.32 -2.19
C ASP A 19 -8.99 -12.97 -2.50
N ALA A 20 -9.73 -11.87 -2.34
CA ALA A 20 -9.16 -10.52 -2.50
C ALA A 20 -8.04 -10.25 -1.50
N GLY A 21 -8.22 -10.62 -0.23
CA GLY A 21 -7.20 -10.51 0.81
C GLY A 21 -5.96 -11.35 0.52
N ASN A 22 -6.13 -12.57 0.03
CA ASN A 22 -5.02 -13.47 -0.34
C ASN A 22 -4.24 -12.95 -1.55
N PHE A 23 -4.93 -12.39 -2.54
CA PHE A 23 -4.29 -11.76 -3.69
C PHE A 23 -3.41 -10.59 -3.26
N VAL A 24 -3.96 -9.65 -2.48
CA VAL A 24 -3.21 -8.49 -1.96
C VAL A 24 -2.01 -8.96 -1.14
N ARG A 25 -2.21 -9.87 -0.18
CA ARG A 25 -1.13 -10.39 0.68
C ARG A 25 0.02 -10.98 -0.14
N THR A 26 -0.29 -11.82 -1.13
CA THR A 26 0.73 -12.45 -1.98
C THR A 26 1.53 -11.42 -2.76
N MET A 27 0.83 -10.44 -3.35
CA MET A 27 1.47 -9.39 -4.13
C MET A 27 2.38 -8.50 -3.28
N GLU A 28 1.91 -8.05 -2.11
CA GLU A 28 2.73 -7.24 -1.20
C GLU A 28 3.98 -8.00 -0.72
N HIS A 29 3.82 -9.27 -0.34
CA HIS A 29 4.94 -10.09 0.12
C HIS A 29 5.98 -10.32 -0.99
N ARG A 30 5.55 -10.45 -2.26
CA ARG A 30 6.45 -10.70 -3.38
C ARG A 30 7.17 -9.46 -3.88
N THR A 31 6.51 -8.31 -3.81
CA THR A 31 7.03 -7.04 -4.37
C THR A 31 7.69 -6.15 -3.33
N GLY A 32 7.38 -6.33 -2.05
CA GLY A 32 7.79 -5.43 -0.98
C GLY A 32 7.00 -4.11 -0.94
N GLN A 33 6.05 -3.91 -1.86
CA GLN A 33 5.23 -2.69 -1.95
C GLN A 33 3.87 -2.89 -1.27
N LYS A 34 3.27 -1.80 -0.81
CA LYS A 34 1.91 -1.80 -0.25
C LYS A 34 0.86 -1.43 -1.28
N ILE A 35 -0.20 -2.23 -1.37
CA ILE A 35 -1.31 -1.97 -2.27
C ILE A 35 -2.34 -1.11 -1.53
N GLY A 36 -2.78 -0.02 -2.16
CA GLY A 36 -3.80 0.85 -1.59
C GLY A 36 -3.31 1.72 -0.44
N SER A 37 -2.02 2.09 -0.42
CA SER A 37 -1.42 3.03 0.54
C SER A 37 -1.72 4.50 0.19
N PRO A 38 -2.64 5.19 0.89
CA PRO A 38 -2.98 6.58 0.54
C PRO A 38 -1.84 7.55 0.87
N GLU A 39 -1.07 7.30 1.93
CA GLU A 39 0.03 8.16 2.35
C GLU A 39 1.17 8.17 1.31
N GLU A 40 1.53 6.99 0.79
CA GLU A 40 2.53 6.88 -0.26
C GLU A 40 2.08 7.62 -1.51
N ILE A 41 0.85 7.41 -1.96
CA ILE A 41 0.33 8.08 -3.16
C ILE A 41 0.29 9.59 -2.95
N ALA A 42 -0.16 10.07 -1.78
CA ALA A 42 -0.17 11.48 -1.46
C ALA A 42 1.24 12.09 -1.49
N TRP A 43 2.24 11.38 -0.96
CA TRP A 43 3.64 11.82 -0.96
C TRP A 43 4.25 11.83 -2.37
N ARG A 44 4.11 10.74 -3.14
CA ARG A 44 4.62 10.64 -4.52
C ARG A 44 3.95 11.66 -5.45
N ARG A 45 2.68 12.00 -5.21
CA ARG A 45 1.95 13.05 -5.94
C ARG A 45 2.27 14.47 -5.47
N GLY A 46 3.03 14.63 -4.39
CA GLY A 46 3.40 15.93 -3.84
C GLY A 46 2.28 16.64 -3.05
N PHE A 47 1.23 15.92 -2.66
CA PHE A 47 0.19 16.46 -1.76
C PHE A 47 0.69 16.60 -0.32
N ILE A 48 1.69 15.81 0.06
CA ILE A 48 2.47 15.96 1.29
C ILE A 48 3.97 15.88 0.97
N ASP A 49 4.78 16.57 1.78
CA ASP A 49 6.23 16.52 1.71
C ASP A 49 6.80 15.38 2.59
N ASP A 50 8.13 15.26 2.62
CA ASP A 50 8.83 14.22 3.36
C ASP A 50 8.57 14.30 4.87
N ALA A 51 8.41 15.52 5.40
CA ALA A 51 8.06 15.75 6.80
C ALA A 51 6.63 15.25 7.08
N GLY A 52 5.68 15.56 6.20
CA GLY A 52 4.30 15.11 6.28
C GLY A 52 4.16 13.60 6.17
N LEU A 53 4.95 12.93 5.32
CA LEU A 53 4.96 11.47 5.26
C LEU A 53 5.53 10.87 6.55
N ARG A 54 6.66 11.40 7.04
CA ARG A 54 7.31 10.93 8.28
C ARG A 54 6.39 11.03 9.50
N GLU A 55 5.71 12.15 9.69
CA GLU A 55 4.80 12.37 10.83
C GLU A 55 3.66 11.31 10.88
N ARG A 56 3.15 10.91 9.72
CA ARG A 56 2.12 9.87 9.60
C ARG A 56 2.71 8.49 9.83
N ALA A 57 3.88 8.22 9.25
CA ALA A 57 4.58 6.95 9.35
C ALA A 57 4.93 6.59 10.81
N GLU A 58 5.44 7.56 11.59
CA GLU A 58 5.84 7.35 12.99
C GLU A 58 4.71 6.81 13.87
N LYS A 59 3.47 7.28 13.65
CA LYS A 59 2.27 6.83 14.39
C LYS A 59 1.91 5.37 14.09
N LEU A 60 2.39 4.82 12.98
CA LEU A 60 2.04 3.50 12.45
C LEU A 60 3.20 2.50 12.52
N VAL A 61 4.34 2.85 13.12
CA VAL A 61 5.53 1.97 13.18
C VAL A 61 5.21 0.63 13.83
N LYS A 62 4.35 0.61 14.86
CA LYS A 62 3.99 -0.62 15.60
C LYS A 62 3.27 -1.67 14.75
N SER A 63 2.60 -1.28 13.66
CA SER A 63 1.92 -2.23 12.77
C SER A 63 2.83 -2.76 11.65
N GLY A 64 4.09 -2.29 11.57
CA GLY A 64 5.00 -2.54 10.45
C GLY A 64 4.70 -1.66 9.22
N TYR A 65 3.48 -1.16 9.06
CA TYR A 65 3.12 -0.25 7.96
C TYR A 65 3.88 1.08 8.04
N GLY A 66 4.07 1.62 9.25
CA GLY A 66 4.90 2.82 9.42
C GLY A 66 6.37 2.61 9.02
N GLN A 67 6.92 1.41 9.24
CA GLN A 67 8.28 1.09 8.81
C GLN A 67 8.40 1.10 7.29
N TYR A 68 7.40 0.56 6.58
CA TYR A 68 7.31 0.67 5.14
C TYR A 68 7.30 2.14 4.68
N LEU A 69 6.44 2.98 5.26
CA LEU A 69 6.37 4.39 4.87
C LEU A 69 7.68 5.15 5.14
N LEU A 70 8.41 4.79 6.20
CA LEU A 70 9.73 5.36 6.47
C LEU A 70 10.78 4.90 5.46
N SER A 71 10.75 3.64 5.02
CA SER A 71 11.71 3.14 4.02
C SER A 71 11.57 3.85 2.67
N LEU A 72 10.35 4.27 2.30
CA LEU A 72 10.13 5.08 1.10
C LEU A 72 10.93 6.40 1.11
N LEU A 73 11.10 7.03 2.27
CA LEU A 73 11.89 8.25 2.40
C LEU A 73 13.40 8.00 2.21
N GLU A 74 13.86 6.77 2.43
CA GLU A 74 15.25 6.36 2.20
C GLU A 74 15.49 6.00 0.73
N GLU A 75 14.50 5.34 0.10
CA GLU A 75 14.54 4.94 -1.32
C GLU A 75 14.38 6.14 -2.28
N GLY A 76 13.67 7.17 -1.84
CA GLY A 76 13.35 8.35 -2.65
C GLY A 76 12.02 8.22 -3.42
N ARG A 77 11.61 9.34 -4.02
CA ARG A 77 10.34 9.45 -4.74
C ARG A 77 10.31 8.73 -6.07
#